data_AF-A0AAU2GSR6-F1
#
_entry.id   AF-A0AAU2GSR6-F1
#
_cell.length_a   1.000
_cell.length_b   1.000
_cell.length_c   1.000
_cell.angle_alpha   90.00
_cell.angle_beta   90.00
_cell.angle_gamma   90.00
#
_symmetry.space_group_name_H-M   'P 1'
#
loop_
_entity.id
_entity.type
_entity.pdbx_description
1 polymer ?
#
loop_
_entity_poly.entity_id
_entity_poly.type
_entity_poly.pdbx_seq_one_letter_code
_entity_poly.pdbx_strand_id
1 'polypeptide(L)'
;MRPRAQADALALLALGDGLGLAPGEIARLRGSHLRQTRSGACVLDSVFGRLLVARAEWEDDLAELARRTGEDFLFRPGRQDPPPHNLIASWTWQHQPDAPLPRMNARRLRAS
;
A
#
# COMPACT_ATOMS: atom_id res chain seq x y z
N MET A 1 -3.16 -17.16 -7.92
CA MET A 1 -3.51 -16.14 -6.91
C MET A 1 -4.85 -15.51 -7.30
N ARG A 2 -5.79 -15.27 -6.38
CA ARG A 2 -7.07 -14.62 -6.74
C ARG A 2 -6.80 -13.15 -7.13
N PRO A 3 -7.48 -12.56 -8.13
CA PRO A 3 -7.20 -11.19 -8.59
C PRO A 3 -7.16 -10.13 -7.47
N ARG A 4 -8.02 -10.28 -6.46
CA ARG A 4 -8.06 -9.38 -5.30
C ARG A 4 -6.83 -9.50 -4.38
N ALA A 5 -6.33 -10.71 -4.16
CA ALA A 5 -5.12 -10.92 -3.36
C ALA A 5 -3.87 -10.36 -4.07
N GLN A 6 -3.84 -10.42 -5.40
CA GLN A 6 -2.77 -9.79 -6.18
C GLN A 6 -2.83 -8.26 -6.06
N ALA A 7 -4.01 -7.66 -6.16
CA ALA A 7 -4.18 -6.22 -5.97
C ALA A 7 -3.79 -5.77 -4.54
N ASP A 8 -4.22 -6.52 -3.51
CA ASP A 8 -3.82 -6.27 -2.13
C ASP A 8 -2.29 -6.39 -1.95
N ALA A 9 -1.65 -7.37 -2.60
CA ALA A 9 -0.19 -7.53 -2.58
C ALA A 9 0.52 -6.34 -3.22
N LEU A 10 0.05 -5.92 -4.40
CA LEU A 10 0.59 -4.78 -5.13
C LEU A 10 0.48 -3.50 -4.29
N ALA A 11 -0.69 -3.26 -3.68
CA ALA A 11 -0.91 -2.14 -2.78
C ALA A 11 0.06 -2.17 -1.59
N LEU A 12 0.27 -3.35 -0.98
CA LEU A 12 1.19 -3.49 0.15
C LEU A 12 2.64 -3.19 -0.25
N LEU A 13 3.09 -3.68 -1.41
CA LEU A 13 4.43 -3.45 -1.93
C LEU A 13 4.64 -1.98 -2.30
N ALA A 14 3.76 -1.42 -3.13
CA ALA A 14 3.89 -0.05 -3.62
C ALA A 14 3.83 0.99 -2.48
N LEU A 15 3.01 0.76 -1.46
CA LEU A 15 2.93 1.66 -0.30
C LEU A 15 4.08 1.48 0.69
N GLY A 16 4.54 0.25 0.90
CA GLY A 16 5.64 -0.05 1.82
C GLY A 16 7.00 0.33 1.25
N ASP A 17 7.30 -0.14 0.04
CA ASP A 17 8.56 0.07 -0.67
C ASP A 17 8.58 1.42 -1.39
N GLY A 18 7.51 1.76 -2.11
CA GLY A 18 7.43 2.99 -2.89
C GLY A 18 7.26 4.27 -2.07
N LEU A 19 6.61 4.21 -0.90
CA LEU A 19 6.39 5.39 -0.04
C LEU A 19 7.02 5.26 1.36
N GLY A 20 7.65 4.12 1.68
CA GLY A 20 8.25 3.91 2.99
C GLY A 20 7.23 3.88 4.14
N LEU A 21 5.97 3.50 3.88
CA LEU A 21 4.93 3.53 4.90
C LEU A 21 5.04 2.35 5.86
N ALA A 22 4.80 2.62 7.15
CA ALA A 22 4.64 1.58 8.15
C ALA A 22 3.30 0.86 7.97
N PRO A 23 3.15 -0.40 8.44
CA PRO A 23 1.90 -1.15 8.31
C PRO A 23 0.66 -0.41 8.84
N GLY A 24 0.79 0.31 9.96
CA GLY A 24 -0.30 1.11 10.50
C GLY A 24 -0.68 2.32 9.64
N GLU A 25 0.26 2.88 8.88
CA GLU A 25 0.01 3.98 7.93
C GLU A 25 -0.69 3.43 6.68
N ILE A 26 -0.19 2.32 6.13
CA ILE A 26 -0.79 1.60 4.98
C ILE A 26 -2.25 1.23 5.29
N ALA A 27 -2.53 0.71 6.48
CA ALA A 27 -3.87 0.30 6.89
C ALA A 27 -4.86 1.46 7.02
N ARG A 28 -4.43 2.72 6.95
CA ARG A 28 -5.31 3.90 7.05
C ARG A 28 -5.41 4.69 5.74
N LEU A 29 -4.63 4.31 4.73
CA LEU A 29 -4.49 5.10 3.53
C LEU A 29 -5.63 4.86 2.53
N ARG A 30 -6.18 5.95 2.00
CA ARG A 30 -7.24 6.01 0.98
C ARG A 30 -6.68 6.51 -0.34
N GLY A 31 -7.34 6.19 -1.45
CA GLY A 31 -6.89 6.61 -2.77
C GLY A 31 -6.85 8.13 -2.92
N SER A 32 -7.79 8.85 -2.31
CA SER A 32 -7.86 10.31 -2.29
C SER A 32 -6.69 10.99 -1.57
N HIS A 33 -5.91 10.25 -0.79
CA HIS A 33 -4.68 10.77 -0.18
C HIS A 33 -3.49 10.81 -1.15
N LEU A 34 -3.55 10.06 -2.24
CA LEU A 34 -2.54 10.08 -3.29
C LEU A 34 -2.94 11.03 -4.39
N ARG A 35 -1.98 11.82 -4.87
CA ARG A 35 -2.18 12.76 -5.98
C ARG A 35 -1.07 12.58 -7.00
N GLN A 36 -1.43 12.64 -8.28
CA GLN A 36 -0.46 12.75 -9.35
C GLN A 36 -0.20 14.23 -9.64
N THR A 37 1.06 14.64 -9.65
CA THR A 37 1.45 16.00 -10.00
C THR A 37 1.44 16.20 -11.52
N ARG A 38 1.58 17.45 -11.97
CA ARG A 38 1.70 17.76 -13.40
C ARG A 38 2.95 17.16 -14.05
N SER A 39 3.99 16.85 -13.26
CA SER A 39 5.21 16.21 -13.76
C SER A 39 5.10 14.69 -13.83
N GLY A 40 3.95 14.12 -13.49
CA GLY A 40 3.73 12.67 -13.45
C GLY A 40 4.00 12.01 -12.09
N ALA A 41 4.68 12.71 -11.18
CA ALA A 41 5.07 12.15 -9.89
C ALA A 41 3.85 11.82 -9.02
N CYS A 42 3.87 10.65 -8.38
CA CYS A 42 2.85 10.27 -7.40
C CYS A 42 3.27 10.74 -6.01
N VAL A 43 2.43 11.53 -5.35
CA VAL A 43 2.71 12.08 -4.02
C VAL A 43 1.62 11.70 -3.03
N LEU A 44 2.04 11.40 -1.81
CA LEU A 44 1.16 11.30 -0.65
C LEU A 44 1.00 12.69 -0.04
N ASP A 45 -0.24 13.18 -0.02
CA ASP A 45 -0.60 14.41 0.68
C ASP A 45 -0.38 14.25 2.19
N SER A 46 -0.22 15.35 2.94
CA SER A 46 0.34 15.40 4.31
C SER A 46 -0.53 14.77 5.43
N VAL A 47 -1.24 13.69 5.13
CA VAL A 47 -2.14 12.91 5.99
C VAL A 47 -1.46 12.41 7.27
N PHE A 48 -0.13 12.20 7.24
CA PHE A 48 0.67 11.80 8.41
C PHE A 48 1.63 12.90 8.86
N GLY A 49 1.31 14.17 8.58
CA GLY A 49 2.17 15.32 8.92
C GLY A 49 3.45 15.41 8.10
N ARG A 50 3.56 14.64 7.01
CA ARG A 50 4.67 14.68 6.06
C ARG A 50 4.19 14.44 4.64
N LEU A 51 4.77 15.16 3.68
CA LEU A 51 4.63 14.89 2.25
C LEU A 51 5.63 13.80 1.87
N LEU A 52 5.19 12.80 1.11
CA LEU A 52 6.08 11.77 0.56
C LEU A 52 5.93 11.74 -0.96
N VAL A 53 7.06 11.62 -1.66
CA VAL A 53 7.09 11.37 -3.09
C VAL A 53 7.36 9.89 -3.28
N ALA A 54 6.58 9.24 -4.14
CA ALA A 54 6.78 7.85 -4.48
C ALA A 54 8.14 7.65 -5.16
N ARG A 55 8.76 6.49 -4.95
CA ARG A 55 9.86 6.03 -5.79
C ARG A 55 9.38 5.92 -7.24
N ALA A 56 10.22 6.34 -8.19
CA ALA A 56 9.88 6.38 -9.62
C ALA A 56 9.31 5.06 -10.16
N GLU A 57 9.86 3.92 -9.71
CA GLU A 57 9.42 2.57 -10.11
C GLU A 57 7.97 2.24 -9.71
N TRP A 58 7.40 2.96 -8.74
CA TRP A 58 6.06 2.73 -8.20
C TRP A 58 5.05 3.83 -8.55
N GLU A 59 5.46 4.90 -9.24
CA GLU A 59 4.59 6.07 -9.48
C GLU A 59 3.32 5.71 -10.25
N ASP A 60 3.45 4.94 -11.33
CA ASP A 60 2.32 4.54 -12.19
C ASP A 60 1.39 3.56 -11.46
N ASP A 61 1.96 2.59 -10.74
CA ASP A 61 1.19 1.62 -9.96
C ASP A 61 0.40 2.32 -8.84
N LEU A 62 1.01 3.27 -8.14
CA LEU A 62 0.34 4.04 -7.09
C LEU A 62 -0.73 4.98 -7.65
N ALA A 63 -0.47 5.63 -8.78
CA ALA A 63 -1.44 6.49 -9.45
C ALA A 63 -2.65 5.67 -9.94
N GLU A 64 -2.42 4.50 -10.52
CA GLU A 64 -3.49 3.60 -10.96
C GLU A 64 -4.28 3.03 -9.79
N LEU A 65 -3.59 2.61 -8.73
CA LEU A 65 -4.23 2.14 -7.51
C LEU A 65 -5.11 3.23 -6.89
N ALA A 66 -4.62 4.47 -6.83
CA ALA A 66 -5.38 5.62 -6.34
C ALA A 66 -6.64 5.87 -7.17
N ARG A 67 -6.52 5.90 -8.50
CA ARG A 67 -7.67 6.10 -9.42
C ARG A 67 -8.74 5.03 -9.26
N ARG A 68 -8.32 3.75 -9.20
CA ARG A 68 -9.27 2.62 -9.07
C ARG A 68 -10.00 2.62 -7.74
N THR A 69 -9.32 3.06 -6.69
CA THR A 69 -9.84 2.95 -5.32
C THR A 69 -10.63 4.19 -4.89
N GLY A 70 -10.29 5.37 -5.43
CA GLY A 70 -10.97 6.63 -5.12
C GLY A 70 -10.95 6.94 -3.62
N GLU A 71 -12.13 7.12 -3.02
CA GLU A 71 -12.27 7.41 -1.58
C GLU A 71 -12.13 6.17 -0.69
N ASP A 72 -12.07 4.97 -1.26
CA ASP A 72 -11.87 3.74 -0.49
C ASP A 72 -10.39 3.57 -0.12
N PHE A 73 -10.12 2.59 0.73
CA PHE A 73 -8.80 2.28 1.19
C PHE A 73 -7.95 1.52 0.17
N LEU A 74 -6.70 1.92 0.01
CA LEU A 74 -5.78 1.38 -1.02
C LEU A 74 -5.42 -0.10 -0.82
N PHE A 75 -5.22 -0.52 0.42
CA PHE A 75 -5.01 -1.94 0.76
C PHE A 75 -6.31 -2.52 1.27
N ARG A 76 -6.85 -3.65 0.78
CA ARG A 76 -8.15 -4.20 1.22
C ARG A 76 -9.33 -3.20 1.17
N PRO A 77 -9.71 -2.70 -0.02
CA PRO A 77 -10.90 -1.84 -0.19
C PRO A 77 -12.17 -2.51 0.37
N GLY A 78 -13.10 -1.72 0.90
CA GLY A 78 -14.38 -2.18 1.46
C GLY A 78 -14.28 -2.86 2.83
N ARG A 79 -13.19 -2.67 3.56
CA ARG A 79 -13.06 -3.15 4.95
C ARG A 79 -13.81 -2.25 5.94
N GLN A 80 -13.92 -2.72 7.18
CA GLN A 80 -14.39 -1.92 8.30
C GLN A 80 -13.39 -0.80 8.67
N ASP A 81 -13.93 0.34 9.09
CA ASP A 81 -13.21 1.51 9.60
C ASP A 81 -13.65 1.76 11.07
N PRO A 82 -12.75 1.74 12.07
CA PRO A 82 -11.30 1.62 11.97
C PRO A 82 -10.81 0.22 11.58
N PRO A 83 -9.65 0.12 10.87
CA PRO A 83 -9.04 -1.16 10.54
C PRO A 83 -8.54 -1.90 11.80
N PRO A 84 -8.59 -3.24 11.84
CA PRO A 84 -7.97 -4.00 12.92
C PRO A 84 -6.46 -3.80 12.91
N HIS A 85 -5.86 -3.68 14.10
CA HIS A 85 -4.43 -3.39 14.28
C HIS A 85 -3.50 -4.43 13.63
N ASN A 86 -3.97 -5.66 13.46
CA ASN A 86 -3.23 -6.77 12.87
C ASN A 86 -3.56 -7.02 11.40
N LEU A 87 -4.30 -6.12 10.72
CA LEU A 87 -4.80 -6.31 9.35
C LEU A 87 -3.72 -6.83 8.39
N ILE A 88 -2.60 -6.12 8.30
CA ILE A 88 -1.50 -6.47 7.39
C ILE A 88 -0.77 -7.72 7.86
N ALA A 89 -0.53 -7.87 9.16
CA ALA A 89 0.13 -9.06 9.70
C ALA A 89 -0.67 -10.33 9.40
N SER A 90 -1.97 -10.31 9.67
CA SER A 90 -2.91 -11.41 9.37
C SER A 90 -2.95 -11.71 7.87
N TRP A 91 -3.02 -10.69 7.02
CA TRP A 91 -3.04 -10.88 5.57
C TRP A 91 -1.72 -11.50 5.06
N THR A 92 -0.56 -10.99 5.51
CA THR A 92 0.75 -11.58 5.12
C THR A 92 0.92 -13.01 5.61
N TRP A 93 0.32 -13.37 6.75
CA TRP A 93 0.32 -14.74 7.25
C TRP A 93 -0.56 -15.66 6.41
N GLN A 94 -1.71 -15.17 5.93
CA GLN A 94 -2.62 -15.93 5.07
C GLN A 94 -2.10 -16.11 3.64
N HIS A 95 -1.19 -15.24 3.18
CA HIS A 95 -0.68 -15.23 1.81
C HIS A 95 0.84 -15.43 1.78
N GLN A 96 1.31 -16.43 2.53
CA GLN A 96 2.70 -16.84 2.49
C GLN A 96 3.00 -17.55 1.17
N PRO A 97 4.17 -17.28 0.56
CA PRO A 97 4.63 -18.10 -0.55
C PRO A 97 4.99 -19.50 -0.03
N ASP A 98 4.85 -20.50 -0.90
CA ASP A 98 5.39 -21.83 -0.62
C ASP A 98 6.93 -21.77 -0.56
N ALA A 99 7.52 -22.74 0.15
CA ALA A 99 8.97 -22.88 0.20
C ALA A 99 9.56 -22.98 -1.23
N PRO A 100 10.74 -22.41 -1.50
CA PRO A 100 11.76 -21.94 -0.57
C PRO A 100 11.75 -20.42 -0.28
N LEU A 101 10.69 -19.70 -0.67
CA LEU A 101 10.69 -18.25 -0.58
C LEU A 101 10.61 -17.75 0.87
N PRO A 102 11.35 -16.70 1.23
CA PRO A 102 11.32 -16.15 2.57
C PRO A 102 9.94 -15.54 2.88
N ARG A 103 9.53 -15.64 4.14
CA ARG A 103 8.28 -15.03 4.61
C ARG A 103 8.33 -13.51 4.44
N MET A 104 7.24 -12.96 3.91
CA MET A 104 7.09 -11.51 3.82
C MET A 104 6.91 -10.91 5.22
N ASN A 105 7.77 -9.97 5.58
CA ASN A 105 7.66 -9.19 6.81
C ASN A 105 7.36 -7.74 6.45
N ALA A 106 6.17 -7.26 6.81
CA ALA A 106 5.73 -5.92 6.47
C ALA A 106 6.63 -4.81 7.03
N ARG A 107 7.41 -5.05 8.10
CA ARG A 107 8.41 -4.09 8.58
C ARG A 107 9.61 -3.96 7.63
N ARG A 108 9.97 -5.02 6.90
CA ARG A 108 11.10 -5.01 5.97
C ARG A 108 10.81 -4.28 4.67
N LEU A 109 9.53 -4.11 4.31
CA LEU A 109 9.13 -3.39 3.10
C LEU A 109 9.63 -1.94 3.06
N ARG A 110 9.80 -1.32 4.23
CA ARG A 110 10.29 0.06 4.36
C ARG A 110 11.82 0.18 4.27
N ALA A 111 12.56 -0.92 4.37
CA ALA A 111 14.01 -0.90 4.55
C ALA A 111 14.80 -1.03 3.23
N SER A 112 14.12 -0.93 2.08
CA SER A 112 14.70 -1.06 0.73
C SER A 112 15.18 0.26 0.14
#